data_AF-A0A0F9FQS6-F1
#
_entry.id   AF-A0A0F9FQS6-F1
#
_cell.length_a   1.000
_cell.length_b   1.000
_cell.length_c   1.000
_cell.angle_alpha   90.00
_cell.angle_beta   90.00
_cell.angle_gamma   90.00
#
_symmetry.space_group_name_H-M   'P 1'
#
loop_
_entity.id
_entity.type
_entity.pdbx_description
1 polymer ?
#
loop_
_entity_poly.entity_id
_entity_poly.type
_entity_poly.pdbx_seq_one_letter_code
_entity_poly.pdbx_strand_id
1 'polypeptide(L)'
;FDSEFVAYLNDMYNRNHIDASPRKGKKNGANCADWYKGRSAFILLTFTGEQNEIFTLIHELGHAIHDYLAIEAQTYHNIHPGIL
;
A
#
# COMPACT_ATOMS: atom_id res chain seq x y z
N PHE A 1 -18.83 -3.89 -2.91
CA PHE A 1 -17.46 -3.37 -3.03
C PHE A 1 -17.11 -3.28 -4.50
N ASP A 2 -16.33 -2.25 -4.86
CA ASP A 2 -15.92 -1.99 -6.24
C ASP A 2 -14.97 -3.08 -6.77
N SER A 3 -15.16 -3.53 -8.01
CA SER A 3 -14.39 -4.62 -8.60
C SER A 3 -12.93 -4.26 -8.91
N GLU A 4 -12.65 -2.99 -9.23
CA GLU A 4 -11.30 -2.51 -9.50
C GLU A 4 -10.48 -2.49 -8.20
N PHE A 5 -11.09 -2.02 -7.11
CA PHE A 5 -10.49 -2.07 -5.77
C PHE A 5 -10.09 -3.51 -5.39
N VAL A 6 -11.01 -4.46 -5.59
CA VAL A 6 -10.75 -5.88 -5.28
C VAL A 6 -9.64 -6.44 -6.17
N ALA A 7 -9.61 -6.09 -7.46
CA ALA A 7 -8.58 -6.55 -8.37
C ALA A 7 -7.18 -6.07 -7.93
N TYR A 8 -7.05 -4.78 -7.58
CA TYR A 8 -5.78 -4.22 -7.11
C TYR A 8 -5.32 -4.83 -5.78
N LEU A 9 -6.24 -4.99 -4.83
CA LEU A 9 -5.93 -5.63 -3.54
C LEU A 9 -5.43 -7.07 -3.75
N ASN A 10 -6.08 -7.82 -4.63
CA ASN A 10 -5.66 -9.18 -4.97
C ASN A 10 -4.28 -9.21 -5.65
N ASP A 11 -3.96 -8.26 -6.53
CA ASP A 11 -2.61 -8.14 -7.12
C ASP A 11 -1.54 -7.95 -6.04
N MET A 12 -1.73 -6.97 -5.14
CA MET A 12 -0.81 -6.72 -4.04
C MET A 12 -0.64 -7.94 -3.13
N TYR A 13 -1.74 -8.60 -2.77
CA TYR A 13 -1.72 -9.79 -1.95
C TYR A 13 -0.94 -10.93 -2.63
N ASN A 14 -1.25 -11.22 -3.90
CA ASN A 14 -0.60 -12.28 -4.67
C ASN A 14 0.90 -12.04 -4.90
N ARG A 15 1.32 -10.77 -4.92
CA ARG A 15 2.72 -10.36 -5.06
C ARG A 15 3.47 -10.26 -3.72
N ASN A 16 2.83 -10.59 -2.60
CA ASN A 16 3.38 -10.44 -1.25
C ASN A 16 3.78 -9.00 -0.90
N HIS A 17 3.01 -8.01 -1.36
CA HIS A 17 3.28 -6.60 -1.10
C HIS A 17 2.74 -6.11 0.26
N ILE A 18 2.14 -7.00 1.06
CA ILE A 18 1.60 -6.69 2.39
C ILE A 18 2.44 -7.43 3.43
N ASP A 19 3.31 -6.70 4.12
CA ASP A 19 4.14 -7.23 5.20
C ASP A 19 3.53 -6.87 6.56
N ALA A 20 2.65 -7.75 7.07
CA ALA A 20 1.92 -7.53 8.34
C ALA A 20 2.56 -8.18 9.58
N SER A 21 3.31 -9.28 9.41
CA SER A 21 3.77 -10.07 10.55
C SER A 21 4.86 -9.35 11.37
N PRO A 22 4.72 -9.26 12.71
CA PRO A 22 5.76 -8.74 13.59
C PRO A 22 6.98 -9.67 13.61
N ARG A 23 8.19 -9.10 13.60
CA ARG A 23 9.45 -9.86 13.74
C ARG A 23 10.56 -8.98 14.33
N LYS A 24 11.49 -9.60 15.06
CA LYS A 24 12.64 -8.89 15.66
C LYS A 24 13.44 -8.17 14.58
N GLY A 25 13.67 -6.87 14.78
CA GLY A 25 14.42 -6.03 13.83
C GLY A 25 13.59 -5.41 12.71
N LYS A 26 12.28 -5.73 12.59
CA LYS A 26 11.37 -5.00 11.68
C LYS A 26 10.99 -3.66 12.30
N LYS A 27 10.81 -2.64 11.45
CA LYS A 27 10.25 -1.35 11.84
C LYS A 27 8.80 -1.54 12.32
N ASN A 28 8.48 -0.96 13.48
CA ASN A 28 7.10 -0.95 14.01
C ASN A 28 6.24 0.12 13.33
N GLY A 29 4.92 -0.07 13.39
CA GLY A 29 3.91 0.85 12.86
C GLY A 29 3.33 0.40 11.52
N ALA A 30 2.83 1.36 10.76
CA ALA A 30 2.27 1.15 9.43
C ALA A 30 2.72 2.23 8.44
N ASN A 31 2.84 1.88 7.16
CA ASN A 31 3.19 2.78 6.08
C ASN A 31 2.85 2.15 4.72
N CYS A 32 2.50 3.00 3.76
CA CYS A 32 2.41 2.69 2.34
C CYS A 32 3.57 3.35 1.57
N ALA A 33 4.14 2.63 0.62
CA ALA A 33 5.14 3.14 -0.31
C ALA A 33 4.76 2.75 -1.75
N ASP A 34 4.63 3.74 -2.62
CA ASP A 34 4.31 3.51 -4.03
C ASP A 34 5.47 2.84 -4.78
N TRP A 35 5.13 2.14 -5.86
CA TRP A 35 6.09 1.58 -6.80
C TRP A 35 5.66 1.91 -8.24
N TYR A 36 5.93 3.15 -8.66
CA TYR A 36 5.55 3.69 -9.98
C TYR A 36 5.75 2.70 -11.15
N LYS A 37 6.99 2.22 -11.36
CA LYS A 37 7.30 1.33 -12.48
C LYS A 37 6.67 -0.06 -12.36
N GLY A 38 6.38 -0.50 -11.14
CA GLY A 38 5.74 -1.78 -10.87
C GLY A 38 4.22 -1.71 -10.79
N ARG A 39 3.64 -0.51 -10.98
CA ARG A 39 2.19 -0.22 -10.96
C ARG A 39 1.50 -0.82 -9.74
N SER A 40 2.10 -0.59 -8.57
CA SER A 40 1.67 -1.16 -7.31
C SER A 40 2.20 -0.33 -6.16
N ALA A 41 1.93 -0.79 -4.94
CA ALA A 41 2.49 -0.24 -3.71
C ALA A 41 2.89 -1.38 -2.77
N PHE A 42 3.61 -1.04 -1.71
CA PHE A 42 3.96 -1.92 -0.60
C PHE A 42 3.37 -1.38 0.69
N ILE A 43 2.82 -2.27 1.50
CA ILE A 43 2.33 -1.96 2.83
C ILE A 43 3.22 -2.64 3.86
N LEU A 44 3.79 -1.83 4.75
CA LEU A 44 4.34 -2.29 6.01
C LEU A 44 3.27 -2.11 7.08
N LEU A 45 3.00 -3.17 7.85
CA LEU A 45 2.12 -3.13 9.02
C LEU A 45 2.72 -3.98 10.13
N THR A 46 2.51 -3.57 11.37
CA THR A 46 2.73 -4.41 12.55
C THR A 46 1.36 -4.86 13.03
N PHE A 47 1.00 -6.11 12.75
CA PHE A 47 -0.28 -6.68 13.17
C PHE A 47 -0.07 -7.63 14.34
N THR A 48 -0.53 -7.24 15.52
CA THR A 48 -0.49 -8.02 16.76
C THR A 48 -1.82 -8.70 17.08
N GLY A 49 -2.86 -8.42 16.30
CA GLY A 49 -4.20 -9.03 16.44
C GLY A 49 -5.24 -8.06 17.01
N GLU A 50 -4.88 -6.79 17.20
CA GLU A 50 -5.77 -5.78 17.75
C GLU A 50 -6.69 -5.21 16.66
N GLN A 51 -7.94 -4.92 17.01
CA GLN A 51 -8.93 -4.45 16.03
C GLN A 51 -8.57 -3.08 15.44
N ASN A 52 -7.90 -2.22 16.21
CA ASN A 52 -7.45 -0.91 15.72
C ASN A 52 -6.47 -1.03 14.55
N GLU A 53 -5.65 -2.09 14.50
CA GLU A 53 -4.68 -2.35 13.44
C GLU A 53 -5.38 -2.72 12.11
N ILE A 54 -6.62 -3.23 12.16
CA ILE A 54 -7.44 -3.43 10.95
C ILE A 54 -7.78 -2.08 10.32
N PHE A 55 -8.16 -1.08 11.13
CA PHE A 55 -8.41 0.27 10.62
C PHE A 55 -7.13 0.92 10.09
N THR A 56 -5.99 0.66 10.73
CA THR A 56 -4.69 1.08 10.20
C THR A 56 -4.36 0.42 8.86
N LEU A 57 -4.62 -0.89 8.70
CA LEU A 57 -4.46 -1.57 7.41
C LEU A 57 -5.36 -0.94 6.33
N ILE A 58 -6.63 -0.66 6.66
CA ILE A 58 -7.56 0.00 5.75
C ILE A 58 -7.06 1.39 5.34
N HIS A 59 -6.46 2.14 6.26
CA HIS A 59 -5.84 3.43 5.96
C HIS A 59 -4.73 3.30 4.92
N GLU A 60 -3.79 2.37 5.13
CA GLU A 60 -2.68 2.16 4.18
C GLU A 60 -3.16 1.60 2.84
N LEU A 61 -4.19 0.75 2.81
CA LEU A 61 -4.83 0.29 1.58
C LEU A 61 -5.49 1.44 0.79
N GLY A 62 -6.00 2.45 1.48
CA GLY A 62 -6.50 3.68 0.87
C GLY A 62 -5.40 4.44 0.12
N HIS A 63 -4.22 4.58 0.74
CA HIS A 63 -3.04 5.15 0.06
C HIS A 63 -2.62 4.31 -1.14
N ALA A 64 -2.54 2.99 -0.98
CA ALA A 64 -2.11 2.09 -2.06
C ALA A 64 -3.00 2.21 -3.31
N ILE A 65 -4.32 2.41 -3.13
CA ILE A 65 -5.26 2.56 -4.26
C ILE A 65 -5.24 3.96 -4.84
N HIS A 66 -5.07 4.99 -4.01
CA HIS A 66 -4.77 6.33 -4.50
C HIS A 66 -3.56 6.26 -5.44
N ASP A 67 -2.45 5.68 -4.98
CA ASP A 67 -1.22 5.55 -5.75
C ASP A 67 -1.45 4.79 -7.05
N TYR A 68 -2.15 3.65 -7.01
CA TYR A 68 -2.49 2.88 -8.22
C TYR A 68 -3.21 3.73 -9.28
N LEU A 69 -4.29 4.40 -8.89
CA LEU A 69 -5.08 5.22 -9.81
C LEU A 69 -4.27 6.43 -10.31
N ALA A 70 -3.46 7.04 -9.44
CA ALA A 70 -2.58 8.14 -9.80
C ALA A 70 -1.49 7.70 -10.80
N ILE A 71 -0.87 6.54 -10.59
CA ILE A 71 0.15 5.98 -11.50
C ILE A 71 -0.42 5.74 -12.90
N GLU A 72 -1.67 5.25 -13.00
CA GLU A 72 -2.32 5.01 -14.29
C GLU A 72 -2.77 6.31 -14.98
N ALA A 73 -3.11 7.34 -14.22
CA ALA A 73 -3.65 8.59 -14.77
C ALA A 73 -2.61 9.71 -14.94
N GLN A 74 -1.45 9.63 -14.28
CA GLN A 74 -0.51 10.74 -14.15
C GLN A 74 0.94 10.33 -14.47
N THR A 75 1.75 11.34 -14.82
CA THR A 75 3.19 11.13 -15.01
C THR A 75 3.91 11.03 -13.66
N TYR A 76 5.11 10.43 -13.66
CA TYR A 76 5.97 10.36 -12.48
C TYR A 76 6.15 11.71 -11.77
N HIS A 77 6.37 12.79 -12.54
CA HIS A 77 6.57 14.13 -11.97
C HIS A 77 5.32 14.71 -11.30
N ASN A 78 4.12 14.29 -11.72
CA ASN A 78 2.87 14.77 -11.14
C ASN A 78 2.56 14.06 -9.80
N ILE A 79 2.92 12.79 -9.67
CA ILE A 79 2.68 12.01 -8.45
C ILE A 79 3.78 12.19 -7.40
N HIS A 80 5.00 12.55 -7.84
CA HIS A 80 6.13 12.85 -6.98
C HIS A 80 6.64 14.29 -7.19
N PRO A 81 5.81 15.30 -6.86
CA PRO A 81 6.20 16.69 -7.08
C PRO A 81 7.41 17.04 -6.20
N GLY A 82 8.42 17.67 -6.81
CA GLY A 82 9.61 18.13 -6.10
C GLY A 82 10.77 17.13 -6.02
N ILE A 83 10.67 15.97 -6.67
CA ILE A 83 11.84 15.11 -6.92
C ILE A 83 12.57 15.63 -8.18
N LEU A 84 13.52 16.55 -7.99
CA LEU A 84 14.55 17.00 -8.94
C LEU A 84 15.87 17.26 -8.22
#